data_AF-A0A7X9CQC4-F1
#
_entry.id   AF-A0A7X9CQC4-F1
#
_cell.length_a   1.000
_cell.length_b   1.000
_cell.length_c   1.000
_cell.angle_alpha   90.00
_cell.angle_beta   90.00
_cell.angle_gamma   90.00
#
_symmetry.space_group_name_H-M   'P 1'
#
loop_
_entity.id
_entity.type
_entity.pdbx_description
1 polymer ?
#
loop_
_entity_poly.entity_id
_entity_poly.type
_entity_poly.pdbx_seq_one_letter_code
_entity_poly.pdbx_strand_id
1 'polypeptide(L)' 'MVRVNFKNKKKYVNIDGRDYGPKSLYFHIKRMISTLKYFKSEGKWDQERQDLVKTNIKEYVKVFKENFSEEDLW' A
#
# COMPACT_ATOMS: atom_id res chain seq x y z
N MET A 1 4.20 -8.36 8.99
CA MET A 1 3.06 -9.22 9.46
C MET A 1 1.78 -8.42 9.30
N VAL A 2 0.78 -8.96 8.59
CA VAL A 2 -0.50 -8.26 8.39
C VAL A 2 -1.49 -8.66 9.49
N ARG A 3 -2.11 -7.70 10.15
CA ARG A 3 -3.16 -7.95 11.15
C ARG A 3 -4.40 -7.13 10.84
N VAL A 4 -5.59 -7.69 11.03
CA VAL A 4 -6.85 -6.95 10.88
C VAL A 4 -7.29 -6.46 12.25
N ASN A 5 -7.53 -5.16 12.37
CA ASN A 5 -8.00 -4.50 13.59
C ASN A 5 -9.33 -3.79 13.32
N PHE A 6 -10.19 -3.69 14.32
CA PHE A 6 -11.42 -2.90 14.27
C PHE A 6 -11.32 -1.73 15.24
N LYS A 7 -11.49 -0.51 14.74
CA LYS A 7 -11.53 0.72 15.55
C LYS A 7 -12.80 1.49 15.23
N ASN A 8 -13.60 1.82 16.23
CA ASN A 8 -14.86 2.58 16.06
C ASN A 8 -15.79 1.99 14.97
N LYS A 9 -15.97 0.66 14.98
CA LYS A 9 -16.75 -0.10 13.97
C LYS A 9 -16.22 -0.01 12.53
N LYS A 10 -15.02 0.55 12.32
CA LYS A 10 -14.34 0.59 11.02
C LYS A 10 -13.20 -0.41 11.00
N LYS A 11 -13.03 -1.08 9.86
CA LYS A 11 -11.96 -2.05 9.61
C LYS A 11 -10.65 -1.32 9.26
N TYR A 12 -9.57 -1.76 9.89
CA TYR A 12 -8.20 -1.33 9.63
C TYR A 12 -7.32 -2.56 9.40
N VAL A 13 -6.29 -2.39 8.58
CA VAL A 13 -5.21 -3.39 8.42
C VAL A 13 -3.90 -2.80 8.92
N ASN A 14 -3.25 -3.51 9.83
CA ASN A 14 -1.91 -3.20 10.29
C ASN A 14 -0.91 -3.88 9.36
N ILE A 15 -0.06 -3.10 8.69
CA ILE A 15 1.03 -3.58 7.86
C ILE A 15 2.32 -3.05 8.49
N ASP A 16 3.13 -3.96 9.04
CA ASP A 16 4.43 -3.67 9.65
C ASP A 16 4.39 -2.56 10.71
N GLY A 17 3.40 -2.62 11.60
CA GLY A 17 3.24 -1.69 12.71
C GLY A 17 2.44 -0.43 12.39
N ARG A 18 2.05 -0.23 11.12
CA ARG A 18 1.22 0.92 10.71
C ARG A 18 -0.20 0.49 10.38
N ASP A 19 -1.17 1.12 11.02
CA ASP A 19 -2.59 0.92 10.72
C ASP A 19 -3.01 1.72 9.49
N TYR A 20 -3.71 1.05 8.57
CA TYR A 20 -4.32 1.65 7.40
C TYR A 20 -5.82 1.35 7.37
N GLY A 21 -6.63 2.39 7.24
CA GLY A 21 -7.99 2.26 6.72
C GLY A 21 -8.00 2.17 5.19
N PRO A 22 -9.17 1.92 4.58
CA PRO A 22 -9.29 1.68 3.13
C PRO A 22 -8.73 2.85 2.30
N LYS A 23 -9.25 4.07 2.51
CA LYS A 23 -8.78 5.30 1.84
C LYS A 23 -7.26 5.50 2.01
N SER A 24 -6.76 5.39 3.24
CA SER A 24 -5.33 5.60 3.52
C SER A 24 -4.43 4.57 2.84
N LEU A 25 -4.84 3.29 2.78
CA LEU A 25 -4.08 2.25 2.12
C LEU A 25 -4.04 2.48 0.60
N TYR A 26 -5.18 2.82 0.02
CA TYR A 26 -5.30 3.13 -1.41
C TYR A 26 -4.37 4.27 -1.82
N PHE A 27 -4.42 5.41 -1.12
CA PHE A 27 -3.56 6.55 -1.44
C PHE A 27 -2.08 6.27 -1.16
N HIS A 28 -1.77 5.42 -0.17
CA HIS A 28 -0.40 4.98 0.07
C HIS A 28 0.15 4.19 -1.14
N ILE A 29 -0.62 3.22 -1.65
CA ILE A 29 -0.27 2.46 -2.86
C ILE A 29 -0.08 3.39 -4.06
N LYS A 30 -1.01 4.31 -4.30
CA LYS A 30 -0.92 5.28 -5.41
C LYS A 30 0.34 6.15 -5.31
N ARG A 31 0.68 6.62 -4.10
CA ARG A 31 1.90 7.38 -3.86
C ARG A 31 3.14 6.54 -4.16
N MET A 32 3.22 5.29 -3.68
CA MET A 32 4.35 4.40 -3.97
C MET A 32 4.53 4.18 -5.48
N ILE A 33 3.44 3.98 -6.22
CA ILE A 33 3.48 3.83 -7.69
C ILE A 33 4.01 5.10 -8.36
N SER A 34 3.53 6.27 -7.94
CA SER A 34 3.99 7.56 -8.47
C SER A 34 5.48 7.80 -8.17
N THR A 35 5.91 7.51 -6.95
CA THR A 35 7.30 7.60 -6.52
C THR A 35 8.20 6.66 -7.32
N LEU A 36 7.78 5.41 -7.54
CA LEU A 36 8.52 4.46 -8.37
C LEU A 36 8.67 4.98 -9.81
N LYS A 37 7.59 5.51 -10.41
CA LYS A 37 7.64 6.09 -11.76
C LYS A 37 8.62 7.26 -11.85
N TYR A 38 8.55 8.19 -10.90
CA TYR A 38 9.43 9.37 -10.84
C TYR A 38 10.91 8.98 -10.71
N PHE A 39 11.25 8.10 -9.77
CA PHE A 39 12.65 7.71 -9.59
C PHE A 39 13.18 6.83 -10.73
N LYS A 40 12.31 6.05 -11.38
CA LYS A 40 12.66 5.29 -12.59
C LYS A 40 12.97 6.21 -13.76
N SER A 41 12.20 7.30 -13.96
CA SER A 41 12.47 8.26 -15.04
C SER A 41 13.75 9.07 -14.80
N GLU A 42 14.09 9.32 -13.54
CA GLU A 42 15.27 10.09 -13.15
C GLU A 42 16.56 9.23 -13.08
N GLY A 43 16.47 7.91 -13.26
CA GLY A 43 17.62 6.99 -13.12
C GLY A 43 18.23 6.93 -11.71
N LYS A 44 17.50 7.39 -10.69
CA LYS A 44 18.01 7.58 -9.31
C LYS A 44 18.01 6.31 -8.46
N TRP A 45 17.29 5.26 -8.87
CA TRP A 45 17.22 3.99 -8.14
C TRP A 45 17.82 2.86 -8.97
N ASP A 46 18.70 2.09 -8.33
CA ASP A 46 19.15 0.80 -8.83
C ASP A 46 17.98 -0.19 -8.98
N GLN A 47 18.25 -1.27 -9.70
CA GLN A 47 17.25 -2.30 -10.02
C GLN A 47 16.75 -3.01 -8.76
N GLU A 48 17.63 -3.27 -7.79
CA GLU A 48 17.29 -3.96 -6.53
C GLU A 48 16.23 -3.18 -5.74
N ARG A 49 16.44 -1.86 -5.58
CA ARG A 49 15.51 -0.97 -4.90
C ARG A 49 14.19 -0.85 -5.65
N GLN A 50 14.22 -0.81 -6.98
CA GLN A 50 12.99 -0.82 -7.78
C GLN A 50 12.19 -2.12 -7.56
N ASP A 51 12.87 -3.26 -7.49
CA ASP A 51 12.22 -4.56 -7.33
C ASP A 51 11.69 -4.78 -5.92
N LEU A 52 12.38 -4.28 -4.90
CA LEU A 52 11.88 -4.21 -3.53
C LEU A 52 10.59 -3.39 -3.46
N VAL A 53 10.58 -2.19 -4.06
CA VAL A 53 9.40 -1.32 -4.03
C VAL A 53 8.24 -1.92 -4.82
N LYS A 54 8.49 -2.59 -5.95
CA LYS A 54 7.45 -3.33 -6.69
C LYS A 54 6.86 -4.46 -5.84
N THR A 55 7.70 -5.21 -5.13
CA THR A 55 7.26 -6.29 -4.24
C THR A 55 6.38 -5.72 -3.13
N ASN A 56 6.78 -4.62 -2.51
CA ASN A 56 5.97 -3.95 -1.49
C ASN A 56 4.63 -3.47 -2.09
N ILE A 57 4.63 -2.81 -3.25
CA ILE A 57 3.37 -2.39 -3.90
C ILE A 57 2.44 -3.59 -4.13
N LYS A 58 2.96 -4.73 -4.61
CA LYS A 58 2.16 -5.94 -4.82
C LYS A 58 1.54 -6.45 -3.52
N GLU A 59 2.31 -6.50 -2.44
CA GLU A 59 1.81 -6.95 -1.14
C GLU A 59 0.71 -6.02 -0.61
N TYR A 60 0.92 -4.70 -0.69
CA TYR A 60 -0.09 -3.74 -0.26
C TYR A 60 -1.37 -3.81 -1.10
N VAL A 61 -1.26 -4.02 -2.42
CA VAL A 61 -2.42 -4.24 -3.30
C VAL A 61 -3.16 -5.52 -2.95
N LYS A 62 -2.43 -6.61 -2.67
CA LYS A 62 -3.03 -7.87 -2.23
C LYS A 62 -3.81 -7.68 -0.93
N VAL A 63 -3.18 -7.09 0.08
CA VAL A 63 -3.83 -6.79 1.37
C VAL A 63 -5.07 -5.92 1.19
N PHE A 64 -5.00 -4.91 0.32
CA PHE A 64 -6.17 -4.07 0.01
C PHE A 64 -7.31 -4.90 -0.56
N LYS A 65 -7.06 -5.71 -1.60
CA LYS A 65 -8.10 -6.51 -2.26
C LYS A 65 -8.70 -7.61 -1.37
N GLU A 66 -7.91 -8.17 -0.45
CA GLU A 66 -8.37 -9.19 0.50
C GLU A 66 -9.22 -8.59 1.63
N ASN A 67 -9.09 -7.29 1.91
CA ASN A 67 -9.67 -6.68 3.10
C ASN A 67 -10.67 -5.57 2.85
N PHE A 68 -10.63 -4.93 1.69
CA PHE A 68 -11.44 -3.77 1.33
C PHE A 68 -11.95 -3.90 -0.11
N SER A 69 -13.04 -3.21 -0.40
CA SER A 69 -13.55 -3.00 -1.76
C SER A 69 -13.26 -1.57 -2.23
N GLU A 70 -13.47 -1.30 -3.52
CA GLU A 70 -13.43 0.08 -4.02
C GLU A 70 -14.58 0.93 -3.47
N GLU A 71 -15.68 0.30 -3.04
CA GLU A 71 -16.81 0.98 -2.40
C GLU A 71 -16.44 1.54 -1.02
N ASP A 72 -15.51 0.88 -0.30
CA ASP A 72 -14.97 1.37 0.99
C ASP A 72 -14.18 2.69 0.85
N LEU A 73 -13.94 3.16 -0.38
CA LEU A 73 -13.29 4.43 -0.68
C LEU A 73 -14.26 5.63 -0.65
N TRP A 74 -15.54 5.44 -0.38
CA TRP A 74 -16.53 6.52 -0.37
C TRP A 74 -17.20 6.63 1.00
#